data_AF-A0A920T1C3-F1
#
_entry.id   AF-A0A920T1C3-F1
#
_cell.length_a   1.000
_cell.length_b   1.000
_cell.length_c   1.000
_cell.angle_alpha   90.00
_cell.angle_beta   90.00
_cell.angle_gamma   90.00
#
_symmetry.space_group_name_H-M   'P 1'
#
loop_
_entity.id
_entity.type
_entity.pdbx_description
1 polymer ?
#
loop_
_entity_poly.entity_id
_entity_poly.type
_entity_poly.pdbx_seq_one_letter_code
_entity_poly.pdbx_strand_id
1 'polypeptide(L)'
;MKIGPGKRWKLPPIKQDILVSLDLETTGLNPKSERIIEVGAVKFRGETEIDTFSALVNPNRKLSKLILQMTASLNGRGCAPVGMR
;
A
#
# COMPACT_ATOMS: atom_id res chain seq x y z
N MET A 1 -20.61 -9.44 13.60
CA MET A 1 -19.65 -9.21 14.71
C MET A 1 -19.77 -7.76 15.13
N LYS A 2 -20.26 -7.46 16.34
CA LYS A 2 -20.57 -6.08 16.79
C LYS A 2 -19.58 -5.65 17.87
N ILE A 3 -18.94 -4.50 17.69
CA ILE A 3 -18.01 -3.89 18.64
C ILE A 3 -18.74 -2.71 19.29
N GLY A 4 -18.83 -2.71 20.62
CA GLY A 4 -19.32 -1.56 21.39
C GLY A 4 -18.19 -0.60 21.73
N PRO A 5 -18.50 0.69 21.95
CA PRO A 5 -17.49 1.69 22.29
C PRO A 5 -16.81 1.35 23.64
N GLY A 6 -15.48 1.41 23.68
CA GLY A 6 -14.68 1.24 24.90
C GLY A 6 -13.95 -0.09 25.09
N LYS A 7 -14.02 -1.04 24.15
CA LYS A 7 -13.24 -2.29 24.24
C LYS A 7 -11.86 -2.13 23.60
N ARG A 8 -10.82 -2.17 24.44
CA ARG A 8 -9.41 -2.26 23.99
C ARG A 8 -9.18 -3.62 23.32
N TRP A 9 -8.63 -3.61 22.11
CA TRP A 9 -8.24 -4.82 21.40
C TRP A 9 -7.22 -5.61 22.22
N LYS A 10 -7.63 -6.76 22.78
CA LYS A 10 -6.69 -7.76 23.29
C LYS A 10 -6.23 -8.56 22.09
N LEU A 11 -5.13 -8.14 21.48
CA LEU A 11 -4.46 -8.95 20.48
C LEU A 11 -3.85 -10.18 21.18
N PRO A 12 -4.00 -11.40 20.62
CA PRO A 12 -3.25 -12.55 21.10
C PRO A 12 -1.74 -12.25 21.00
N PRO A 13 -0.87 -13.00 21.72
CA PRO A 13 0.57 -12.75 21.68
C PRO A 13 1.14 -12.91 20.26
N ILE A 14 1.37 -11.79 19.56
CA ILE A 14 1.84 -11.76 18.16
C ILE A 14 3.36 -12.03 18.03
N LYS A 15 3.98 -12.68 19.04
CA LYS A 15 5.45 -12.79 19.09
C LYS A 15 6.04 -13.74 18.05
N GLN A 16 5.26 -14.70 17.54
CA GLN A 16 5.76 -15.74 16.63
C GLN A 16 4.95 -15.85 15.34
N ASP A 17 3.85 -15.11 15.21
CA ASP A 17 3.05 -15.10 14.00
C ASP A 17 3.79 -14.34 12.88
N ILE A 18 3.48 -14.73 11.65
CA ILE A 18 3.92 -14.01 10.46
C ILE A 18 2.91 -12.90 10.20
N LEU A 19 3.37 -11.65 10.24
CA LEU A 19 2.58 -10.48 9.89
C LEU A 19 3.10 -9.84 8.60
N VAL A 20 2.21 -9.12 7.94
CA VAL A 20 2.53 -8.31 6.77
C VAL A 20 1.97 -6.91 7.00
N SER A 21 2.85 -5.92 6.98
CA SER A 21 2.45 -4.52 6.79
C SER A 21 2.22 -4.31 5.30
N LEU A 22 1.09 -3.70 4.94
CA LEU A 22 0.69 -3.45 3.56
C LEU A 22 0.40 -1.97 3.39
N ASP A 23 1.02 -1.37 2.38
CA ASP A 23 0.78 0.01 1.95
C ASP A 23 0.36 0.01 0.47
N LEU A 24 -0.59 0.89 0.14
CA LEU A 24 -1.17 0.99 -1.20
C LEU A 24 -1.22 2.44 -1.63
N GLU A 25 -0.64 2.71 -2.79
CA GLU A 25 -0.84 3.98 -3.49
C GLU A 25 -1.97 3.83 -4.50
N THR A 26 -2.79 4.86 -4.64
CA THR A 26 -4.00 4.80 -5.47
C THR A 26 -4.18 6.06 -6.30
N THR A 27 -5.05 5.99 -7.32
CA THR A 27 -5.40 7.14 -8.15
C THR A 27 -6.28 8.18 -7.42
N GLY A 28 -6.68 7.91 -6.16
CA GLY A 28 -7.44 8.79 -5.29
C GLY A 28 -8.14 8.05 -4.15
N LEU A 29 -8.99 8.75 -3.39
CA LEU A 29 -9.50 8.26 -2.10
C LEU A 29 -10.79 7.40 -2.18
N ASN A 30 -11.41 7.23 -3.35
CA ASN A 30 -12.67 6.50 -3.47
C ASN A 30 -12.45 5.03 -3.90
N PRO A 31 -12.67 4.04 -3.02
CA PRO A 31 -12.37 2.64 -3.32
C PRO A 31 -13.26 2.03 -4.42
N LYS A 32 -14.40 2.64 -4.75
CA LYS A 32 -15.28 2.16 -5.84
C LYS A 32 -14.80 2.60 -7.22
N SER A 33 -14.14 3.75 -7.33
CA SER A 33 -13.77 4.36 -8.61
C SER A 33 -12.27 4.38 -8.87
N GLU A 34 -11.46 4.41 -7.82
CA GLU A 34 -10.01 4.56 -7.93
C GLU A 34 -9.31 3.21 -8.14
N ARG A 35 -8.04 3.27 -8.56
CA ARG A 35 -7.22 2.11 -8.90
C ARG A 35 -5.91 2.16 -8.13
N ILE A 36 -5.37 1.00 -7.82
CA ILE A 36 -4.04 0.86 -7.21
C ILE A 36 -2.98 1.21 -8.28
N ILE A 37 -1.94 1.93 -7.87
CA ILE A 37 -0.78 2.28 -8.70
C ILE A 37 0.54 1.73 -8.14
N GLU A 38 0.57 1.37 -6.86
CA GLU A 38 1.68 0.64 -6.24
C GLU A 38 1.17 -0.25 -5.11
N VAL A 39 1.85 -1.36 -4.90
CA VAL A 39 1.73 -2.21 -3.71
C VAL A 39 3.08 -2.29 -3.03
N GLY A 40 3.14 -1.93 -1.75
CA GLY A 40 4.30 -2.11 -0.88
C GLY A 40 3.95 -3.05 0.28
N ALA A 41 4.82 -4.02 0.57
CA ALA A 41 4.61 -4.92 1.70
C ALA A 41 5.92 -5.26 2.41
N VAL A 42 5.84 -5.36 3.73
CA VAL A 42 6.93 -5.81 4.59
C VAL A 42 6.41 -6.97 5.44
N LYS A 43 7.05 -8.12 5.33
CA LYS A 43 6.73 -9.33 6.08
C LYS A 43 7.66 -9.42 7.27
N PHE A 44 7.12 -9.71 8.46
CA PHE A 44 7.91 -9.80 9.69
C PHE A 44 7.41 -10.93 10.60
N ARG A 45 8.32 -11.41 11.45
CA ARG A 45 8.03 -12.30 12.57
C ARG A 45 8.57 -11.65 13.84
N GLY A 46 7.68 -11.29 14.76
CA GLY A 46 8.07 -10.49 15.92
C GLY A 46 8.69 -9.16 15.50
N GLU A 47 9.94 -8.93 15.88
CA GLU A 47 10.70 -7.71 15.55
C GLU A 47 11.59 -7.86 14.31
N THR A 48 11.61 -9.05 13.70
CA THR A 48 12.47 -9.35 12.56
C THR A 48 11.70 -9.19 11.25
N GLU A 49 12.15 -8.27 10.41
CA GLU A 49 11.78 -8.24 8.99
C GLU A 49 12.36 -9.46 8.27
N ILE A 50 11.53 -10.16 7.50
CA ILE A 50 11.91 -11.41 6.83
C ILE A 50 11.75 -11.36 5.31
N ASP A 51 10.95 -10.42 4.79
CA ASP A 51 10.81 -10.21 3.35
C ASP A 51 10.22 -8.84 3.03
N THR A 52 10.49 -8.33 1.84
CA THR A 52 9.89 -7.10 1.31
C THR A 52 9.41 -7.29 -0.11
N PHE A 53 8.33 -6.60 -0.45
CA PHE A 53 7.77 -6.58 -1.78
C PHE A 53 7.39 -5.15 -2.15
N SER A 54 7.69 -4.76 -3.39
CA SER A 54 7.24 -3.49 -3.97
C SER A 54 7.03 -3.68 -5.46
N ALA A 55 5.87 -3.25 -5.96
CA ALA A 55 5.56 -3.31 -7.38
C ALA A 55 4.66 -2.15 -7.80
N LEU A 56 4.98 -1.56 -8.95
CA LEU A 56 4.09 -0.62 -9.63
C LEU A 56 3.00 -1.37 -10.39
N VAL A 57 1.81 -0.79 -10.43
CA VAL A 57 0.63 -1.36 -11.09
C VAL A 57 0.17 -0.37 -12.16
N ASN A 58 -0.05 -0.84 -13.38
CA ASN A 58 -0.67 -0.02 -14.43
C ASN A 58 -2.19 0.10 -14.13
N PRO A 59 -2.70 1.31 -13.80
CA PRO A 59 -4.10 1.48 -13.44
C PRO A 59 -5.05 1.50 -14.65
N ASN A 60 -4.51 1.37 -15.88
CA ASN A 60 -5.23 1.47 -17.15
C ASN A 60 -6.03 2.78 -17.28
N ARG A 61 -5.52 3.88 -16.72
CA ARG A 61 -6.07 5.23 -16.84
C ARG A 61 -4.98 6.29 -16.69
N LYS A 62 -5.26 7.51 -17.17
CA LYS A 62 -4.37 8.66 -16.97
C LYS A 62 -4.34 9.06 -15.50
N LEU A 63 -3.14 9.31 -14.99
CA LEU A 63 -2.91 9.84 -13.66
C LEU A 63 -3.01 11.37 -13.67
N SER A 64 -3.58 11.94 -12.62
CA SER A 64 -3.57 13.39 -12.44
C SER A 64 -2.17 13.85 -12.02
N LYS A 65 -1.82 15.11 -12.32
CA LYS A 65 -0.54 15.70 -11.90
C LYS A 65 -0.36 15.67 -10.38
N LEU A 66 -1.45 15.86 -9.63
CA LEU A 66 -1.44 15.81 -8.17
C LEU A 66 -0.98 14.44 -7.66
N ILE A 67 -1.54 13.35 -8.20
CA ILE A 67 -1.15 11.99 -7.81
C ILE A 67 0.32 11.72 -8.15
N LEU A 68 0.77 12.12 -9.35
CA LEU A 68 2.18 11.99 -9.74
C LEU A 68 3.16 12.76 -8.84
N GLN A 69 2.71 13.88 -8.25
CA GLN A 69 3.53 14.69 -7.34
C GLN A 69 3.54 14.15 -5.91
N MET A 70 2.44 13.53 -5.46
CA MET A 70 2.33 12.98 -4.11
C MET A 70 3.00 11.61 -3.96
N THR A 71 3.09 10.84 -5.04
CA THR A 71 3.68 9.50 -5.01
C THR A 71 5.20 9.56 -5.25
N ALA A 72 5.97 9.57 -4.16
CA ALA A 72 7.44 9.69 -4.20
C ALA A 72 8.15 8.54 -4.94
N SER A 73 7.57 7.34 -4.94
CA SER A 73 8.13 6.12 -5.55
C SER A 73 8.10 6.11 -7.08
N LEU A 74 7.16 6.81 -7.73
CA LEU A 74 7.05 6.88 -9.19
C LEU A 74 8.19 7.69 -9.82
N ASN A 75 8.69 8.71 -9.11
CA ASN A 75 9.69 9.63 -9.64
C ASN A 75 11.14 9.20 -9.33
N GLY A 76 11.36 8.34 -8.32
CA GLY A 76 12.69 7.97 -7.81
C GLY A 76 13.31 6.71 -8.40
N ARG A 77 12.56 5.89 -9.14
CA ARG A 77 13.02 4.60 -9.69
C ARG A 77 12.80 4.49 -11.20
N GLY A 78 13.42 5.37 -11.99
CA GLY A 78 13.68 5.15 -13.43
C GLY A 78 12.51 4.65 -14.28
N CYS A 79 11.26 4.99 -13.93
CA CYS A 79 10.09 4.55 -14.67
C CYS A 79 9.73 5.63 -15.69
N ALA A 80 9.87 5.28 -16.97
CA ALA A 80 9.27 6.07 -18.04
C ALA A 80 7.78 6.27 -17.75
N PRO A 81 7.22 7.47 -18.01
CA PRO A 81 5.83 7.76 -17.69
C PRO A 81 4.92 6.73 -18.36
N VAL A 82 4.15 6.00 -17.55
CA VAL A 82 3.08 5.12 -18.04
C VAL A 82 2.04 6.02 -18.72
N GLY A 83 2.14 6.15 -20.04
CA GLY A 83 1.10 6.73 -20.89
C GLY A 83 1.34 8.12 -21.49
N MET A 84 2.58 8.51 -21.83
CA MET A 84 2.79 9.55 -22.85
C MET A 84 2.84 8.92 -24.24
N ARG A 85 1.68 8.81 -24.89
CA ARG A 85 1.56 9.05 -26.34
C ARG A 85 0.92 10.41 -26.51
#